data_AF-A0A6N2MTR6-F1
#
_entry.id   AF-A0A6N2MTR6-F1
#
_cell.length_a   1.000
_cell.length_b   1.000
_cell.length_c   1.000
_cell.angle_alpha   90.00
_cell.angle_beta   90.00
_cell.angle_gamma   90.00
#
_symmetry.space_group_name_H-M   'P 1'
#
loop_
_entity.id
_entity.type
_entity.pdbx_description
1 polymer ?
#
loop_
_entity_poly.entity_id
_entity_poly.type
_entity_poly.pdbx_seq_one_letter_code
_entity_poly.pdbx_strand_id
1 'polypeptide(L)'
;MTNPAENTERNQMNGRVSPSSSIDCGGTAIFMASPFQPNYSSRAVQEALEHLASIDLIELCSEAKVEHCRATRDLRSCGRYVQYVLTSCSHASLCSECSQRCDICPICRIPIPKTGIRLRPRLYYECIESGLISKRCDERFQDKEDADNELTTDVQRLYSLFDVALENNLVSLICHYVTDVCMDESAVSSDPVIAFLLDEVVVKDWCKRTFKNIIAELQGIYSLETEEMKTRSSLLLKLSVHLVGISNVLEVLESTFKDSLSAQLHDLQLLQENILKAKQTSLSGECGIPLQQFIIVVYCCP
;
A
#
# COMPACT_ATOMS: atom_id res chain seq x y z
N MET A 1 12.01 -63.26 -50.08
CA MET A 1 13.34 -62.72 -49.77
C MET A 1 13.57 -61.62 -50.77
N THR A 2 13.24 -60.40 -50.38
CA THR A 2 12.74 -59.37 -51.32
C THR A 2 13.25 -58.00 -50.86
N ASN A 3 14.05 -57.40 -51.73
CA ASN A 3 14.13 -55.95 -51.97
C ASN A 3 13.20 -55.64 -53.17
N PRO A 4 12.91 -54.37 -53.58
CA PRO A 4 13.59 -53.10 -53.23
C PRO A 4 12.67 -51.86 -52.95
N ALA A 5 13.34 -50.78 -52.52
CA ALA A 5 13.24 -49.31 -52.83
C ALA A 5 12.04 -48.77 -53.64
N GLU A 6 11.57 -47.52 -53.59
CA GLU A 6 11.91 -46.21 -52.97
C GLU A 6 10.73 -45.24 -53.29
N ASN A 7 10.78 -44.02 -52.74
CA ASN A 7 10.14 -42.76 -53.19
C ASN A 7 8.70 -42.34 -52.73
N THR A 8 8.66 -41.34 -51.84
CA THR A 8 8.27 -39.92 -52.08
C THR A 8 6.80 -39.48 -52.28
N GLU A 9 6.42 -38.53 -51.40
CA GLU A 9 5.51 -37.37 -51.51
C GLU A 9 3.95 -37.46 -51.51
N ARG A 10 3.40 -36.73 -50.51
CA ARG A 10 2.36 -35.68 -50.54
C ARG A 10 1.02 -35.87 -51.28
N ASN A 11 -0.05 -35.66 -50.49
CA ASN A 11 -1.16 -34.70 -50.66
C ASN A 11 -2.59 -35.27 -50.53
N GLN A 12 -3.30 -34.71 -49.53
CA GLN A 12 -4.68 -34.16 -49.54
C GLN A 12 -5.84 -34.94 -50.19
N MET A 13 -6.93 -35.11 -49.42
CA MET A 13 -8.29 -34.85 -49.94
C MET A 13 -9.33 -34.59 -48.82
N ASN A 14 -10.31 -33.74 -49.19
CA ASN A 14 -11.25 -32.92 -48.40
C ASN A 14 -12.58 -33.60 -48.04
N GLY A 15 -13.32 -32.96 -47.09
CA GLY A 15 -14.79 -32.76 -47.14
C GLY A 15 -15.51 -32.90 -45.79
N ARG A 16 -16.61 -32.23 -45.39
CA ARG A 16 -17.34 -31.00 -45.76
C ARG A 16 -18.47 -30.81 -44.70
N VAL A 17 -18.58 -29.59 -44.15
CA VAL A 17 -19.69 -28.82 -43.50
C VAL A 17 -21.12 -29.44 -43.26
N SER A 18 -21.55 -29.43 -41.97
CA SER A 18 -22.83 -29.08 -41.22
C SER A 18 -24.26 -29.35 -41.79
N PRO A 19 -25.43 -29.27 -41.05
CA PRO A 19 -25.74 -28.71 -39.69
C PRO A 19 -26.83 -29.43 -38.80
N SER A 20 -27.19 -28.79 -37.65
CA SER A 20 -28.39 -28.93 -36.75
C SER A 20 -28.22 -29.87 -35.52
N SER A 21 -28.64 -29.62 -34.27
CA SER A 21 -29.41 -28.56 -33.56
C SER A 21 -29.33 -28.81 -32.04
N SER A 22 -29.24 -27.74 -31.22
CA SER A 22 -29.75 -27.55 -29.84
C SER A 22 -29.59 -28.64 -28.75
N ILE A 23 -28.96 -28.29 -27.61
CA ILE A 23 -29.60 -28.22 -26.29
C ILE A 23 -28.66 -27.48 -25.31
N ASP A 24 -29.32 -26.67 -24.50
CA ASP A 24 -28.90 -25.76 -23.45
C ASP A 24 -28.37 -26.47 -22.20
N CYS A 25 -27.94 -25.68 -21.21
CA CYS A 25 -27.77 -25.97 -19.79
C CYS A 25 -26.33 -26.20 -19.27
N GLY A 26 -25.90 -25.29 -18.37
CA GLY A 26 -25.11 -25.71 -17.21
C GLY A 26 -23.84 -24.94 -16.92
N GLY A 27 -23.84 -23.61 -17.05
CA GLY A 27 -22.82 -22.77 -16.41
C GLY A 27 -22.85 -22.99 -14.90
N THR A 28 -21.99 -23.87 -14.41
CA THR A 28 -21.83 -24.09 -12.98
C THR A 28 -21.05 -22.91 -12.44
N ALA A 29 -21.78 -21.93 -11.89
CA ALA A 29 -21.22 -20.89 -11.06
C ALA A 29 -20.40 -21.58 -9.96
N ILE A 30 -19.08 -21.40 -10.01
CA ILE A 30 -18.18 -21.83 -8.95
C ILE A 30 -18.60 -21.06 -7.71
N PHE A 31 -19.27 -21.75 -6.80
CA PHE A 31 -19.60 -21.27 -5.46
C PHE A 31 -18.34 -20.62 -4.88
N MET A 32 -18.40 -19.30 -4.68
CA MET A 32 -17.39 -18.54 -3.98
C MET A 32 -17.22 -19.19 -2.60
N ALA A 33 -16.03 -19.75 -2.35
CA ALA A 33 -15.64 -20.23 -1.04
C ALA A 33 -15.92 -19.12 -0.02
N SER A 34 -16.62 -19.45 1.07
CA SER A 34 -16.88 -18.50 2.16
C SER A 34 -15.59 -17.76 2.53
N PRO A 35 -15.62 -16.43 2.72
CA PRO A 35 -14.47 -15.74 3.25
C PRO A 35 -14.18 -16.38 4.62
N PHE A 36 -12.99 -16.96 4.78
CA PHE A 36 -12.48 -17.37 6.08
C PHE A 36 -12.55 -16.12 6.98
N GLN A 37 -13.56 -16.05 7.83
CA GLN A 37 -13.68 -14.99 8.81
C GLN A 37 -12.58 -15.23 9.85
N PRO A 38 -11.76 -14.21 10.18
CA PRO A 38 -10.77 -14.32 11.24
C PRO A 38 -11.45 -14.75 12.54
N ASN A 39 -10.80 -15.61 13.32
CA ASN A 39 -11.29 -15.92 14.65
C ASN A 39 -10.91 -14.78 15.61
N TYR A 40 -11.79 -13.79 15.73
CA TYR A 40 -11.61 -12.63 16.61
C TYR A 40 -11.53 -12.97 18.11
N SER A 41 -11.94 -14.18 18.50
CA SER A 41 -11.74 -14.68 19.86
C SER A 41 -10.35 -15.29 20.08
N SER A 42 -9.56 -15.46 19.01
CA SER A 42 -8.21 -15.99 19.12
C SER A 42 -7.24 -14.95 19.63
N ARG A 43 -6.34 -15.38 20.51
CA ARG A 43 -5.27 -14.55 21.05
C ARG A 43 -4.39 -13.94 19.95
N ALA A 44 -4.10 -14.70 18.89
CA ALA A 44 -3.27 -14.24 17.79
C ALA A 44 -3.89 -13.05 17.04
N VAL A 45 -5.21 -13.07 16.81
CA VAL A 45 -5.91 -11.93 16.18
C VAL A 45 -5.92 -10.71 17.10
N GLN A 46 -6.16 -10.91 18.40
CA GLN A 46 -6.16 -9.82 19.38
C GLN A 46 -4.78 -9.16 19.50
N GLU A 47 -3.72 -9.96 19.61
CA GLU A 47 -2.34 -9.46 19.69
C GLU A 47 -1.91 -8.72 18.41
N ALA A 48 -2.31 -9.20 17.23
CA ALA A 48 -2.01 -8.53 15.97
C ALA A 48 -2.76 -7.19 15.82
N LEU A 49 -4.03 -7.12 16.23
CA LEU A 49 -4.81 -5.88 16.21
C LEU A 49 -4.34 -4.88 17.27
N GLU A 50 -3.96 -5.35 18.46
CA GLU A 50 -3.36 -4.52 19.50
C GLU A 50 -2.03 -3.93 19.03
N HIS A 51 -1.18 -4.76 18.42
CA HIS A 51 0.08 -4.29 17.83
C HIS A 51 -0.15 -3.27 16.71
N LEU A 52 -1.09 -3.53 15.80
CA LEU A 52 -1.47 -2.56 14.76
C LEU A 52 -1.95 -1.25 15.39
N ALA A 53 -2.80 -1.30 16.42
CA ALA A 53 -3.35 -0.11 17.06
C ALA A 53 -2.31 0.69 17.87
N SER A 54 -1.24 0.06 18.34
CA SER A 54 -0.20 0.68 19.17
C SER A 54 1.11 0.97 18.46
N ILE A 55 1.22 0.68 17.16
CA ILE A 55 2.45 0.88 16.39
C ILE A 55 2.76 2.38 16.25
N ASP A 56 4.05 2.72 16.25
CA ASP A 56 4.48 4.05 15.78
C ASP A 56 4.15 4.16 14.27
N LEU A 57 3.45 5.22 13.90
CA LEU A 57 2.97 5.42 12.53
C LEU A 57 4.12 5.51 11.52
N ILE A 58 5.29 6.02 11.94
CA ILE A 58 6.50 6.04 11.11
C ILE A 58 7.05 4.62 10.89
N GLU A 59 6.93 3.75 11.90
CA GLU A 59 7.33 2.35 11.80
C GLU A 59 6.39 1.52 10.91
N LEU A 60 5.17 1.99 10.63
CA LEU A 60 4.23 1.30 9.74
C LEU A 60 4.79 1.16 8.31
N CYS A 61 5.47 2.20 7.80
CA CYS A 61 6.21 2.13 6.53
C CYS A 61 7.31 1.07 6.59
N SER A 62 8.02 1.04 7.72
CA SER A 62 9.09 0.08 7.95
C SER A 62 8.55 -1.34 8.02
N GLU A 63 7.33 -1.58 8.53
CA GLU A 63 6.65 -2.88 8.55
C GLU A 63 6.11 -3.31 7.17
N ALA A 64 5.65 -2.35 6.36
CA ALA A 64 5.23 -2.61 4.99
C ALA A 64 6.40 -2.98 4.08
N LYS A 65 7.57 -2.35 4.27
CA LYS A 65 8.73 -2.54 3.40
C LYS A 65 9.25 -3.99 3.34
N VAL A 66 9.57 -4.46 2.15
CA VAL A 66 10.17 -5.76 1.87
C VAL A 66 11.66 -5.72 2.18
N GLU A 67 12.04 -6.26 3.33
CA GLU A 67 13.44 -6.39 3.72
C GLU A 67 14.04 -7.72 3.26
N HIS A 68 15.32 -7.68 2.91
CA HIS A 68 16.07 -8.83 2.42
C HIS A 68 17.19 -9.19 3.39
N CYS A 69 17.46 -10.49 3.51
CA CYS A 69 18.44 -10.99 4.47
C CYS A 69 19.84 -10.47 4.13
N ARG A 70 20.44 -9.78 5.11
CA ARG A 70 21.76 -9.14 5.01
C ARG A 70 22.91 -10.04 5.46
N ALA A 71 22.65 -11.33 5.67
CA ALA A 71 23.69 -12.28 6.03
C ALA A 71 24.69 -12.41 4.87
N THR A 72 25.96 -12.15 5.17
CA THR A 72 27.08 -12.37 4.27
C THR A 72 27.81 -13.64 4.70
N ARG A 73 27.74 -14.69 3.89
CA ARG A 73 28.61 -15.87 4.01
C ARG A 73 29.28 -16.13 2.67
N ASP A 74 30.60 -16.27 2.69
CA ASP A 74 31.40 -16.87 1.62
C ASP A 74 31.04 -16.34 0.20
N LEU A 75 31.04 -15.01 0.06
CA LEU A 75 30.86 -14.25 -1.19
C LEU A 75 29.45 -14.20 -1.79
N ARG A 76 28.43 -14.85 -1.19
CA ARG A 76 27.02 -14.68 -1.60
C ARG A 76 26.17 -14.18 -0.45
N SER A 77 25.46 -13.07 -0.66
CA SER A 77 24.42 -12.62 0.26
C SER A 77 23.23 -13.59 0.20
N CYS A 78 22.62 -13.87 1.35
CA CYS A 78 21.45 -14.76 1.40
C CYS A 78 20.29 -14.19 0.57
N GLY A 79 19.98 -12.90 0.72
CA GLY A 79 19.01 -12.20 -0.11
C GLY A 79 17.54 -12.66 0.02
N ARG A 80 17.22 -13.65 0.86
CA ARG A 80 15.82 -14.08 1.07
C ARG A 80 15.01 -13.01 1.81
N TYR A 81 13.71 -12.96 1.56
CA TYR A 81 12.80 -12.07 2.30
C TYR A 81 12.85 -12.31 3.81
N VAL A 82 12.81 -11.21 4.55
CA VAL A 82 12.81 -11.21 6.01
C VAL A 82 11.38 -11.03 6.51
N GLN A 83 10.90 -12.07 7.20
CA GLN A 83 9.56 -12.11 7.80
C GLN A 83 9.56 -11.75 9.29
N TYR A 84 10.74 -11.64 9.89
CA TYR A 84 10.92 -11.51 11.33
C TYR A 84 11.87 -10.36 11.68
N VAL A 85 11.64 -9.75 12.84
CA VAL A 85 12.59 -8.82 13.47
C VAL A 85 13.37 -9.52 14.57
N LEU A 86 14.61 -9.07 14.79
CA LEU A 86 15.41 -9.50 15.93
C LEU A 86 14.83 -8.94 17.22
N THR A 87 14.57 -9.80 18.21
CA THR A 87 14.01 -9.36 19.51
C THR A 87 14.97 -8.46 20.29
N SER A 88 16.27 -8.51 20.01
CA SER A 88 17.28 -7.69 20.67
C SER A 88 17.35 -6.25 20.21
N CYS A 89 16.89 -5.94 18.99
CA CYS A 89 17.10 -4.62 18.38
C CYS A 89 16.09 -4.22 17.29
N SER A 90 14.96 -4.93 17.19
CA SER A 90 13.86 -4.72 16.23
C SER A 90 14.23 -4.68 14.73
N HIS A 91 15.49 -4.91 14.36
CA HIS A 91 15.89 -4.91 12.94
C HIS A 91 15.46 -6.16 12.18
N ALA A 92 14.74 -5.96 11.07
CA ALA A 92 14.43 -6.96 10.04
C ALA A 92 15.66 -7.27 9.15
N SER A 93 16.74 -7.76 9.76
CA SER A 93 18.04 -7.88 9.10
C SER A 93 18.40 -9.29 8.62
N LEU A 94 17.77 -10.33 9.17
CA LEU A 94 18.14 -11.73 8.97
C LEU A 94 16.90 -12.60 8.76
N CYS A 95 16.97 -13.55 7.83
CA CYS A 95 15.95 -14.59 7.72
C CYS A 95 16.07 -15.58 8.89
N SER A 96 15.04 -16.43 9.09
CA SER A 96 14.99 -17.40 10.18
C SER A 96 16.21 -18.32 10.22
N GLU A 97 16.67 -18.83 9.08
CA GLU A 97 17.86 -19.68 8.98
C GLU A 97 19.17 -18.94 9.29
N CYS A 98 19.35 -17.74 8.73
CA CYS A 98 20.59 -16.98 8.94
C CYS A 98 20.70 -16.44 10.36
N SER A 99 19.57 -16.11 11.00
CA SER A 99 19.56 -15.74 12.42
C SER A 99 20.20 -16.80 13.30
N GLN A 100 20.08 -18.08 12.95
CA GLN A 100 20.67 -19.18 13.72
C GLN A 100 22.18 -19.21 13.68
N ARG A 101 22.77 -18.68 12.61
CA ARG A 101 24.22 -18.76 12.30
C ARG A 101 24.96 -17.46 12.61
N CYS A 102 24.23 -16.35 12.72
CA CYS A 102 24.78 -15.04 13.05
C CYS A 102 24.70 -14.80 14.56
N ASP A 103 25.80 -14.28 15.11
CA ASP A 103 25.90 -13.89 16.52
C ASP A 103 25.65 -12.38 16.75
N ILE A 104 25.64 -11.57 15.68
CA ILE A 104 25.43 -10.12 15.72
C ILE A 104 24.46 -9.68 14.63
N CYS A 105 23.71 -8.61 14.89
CA CYS A 105 22.88 -7.96 13.88
C CYS A 105 23.76 -7.31 12.78
N PRO A 106 23.53 -7.58 11.49
CA PRO A 106 24.28 -6.95 10.40
C PRO A 106 24.11 -5.42 10.29
N ILE A 107 23.04 -4.88 10.87
CA ILE A 107 22.71 -3.44 10.80
C ILE A 107 23.39 -2.69 11.96
N CYS A 108 23.03 -3.03 13.21
CA CYS A 108 23.48 -2.28 14.39
C CYS A 108 24.55 -2.98 15.23
N ARG A 109 24.98 -4.19 14.85
CA ARG A 109 25.99 -5.01 15.55
C ARG A 109 25.65 -5.42 16.99
N ILE A 110 24.42 -5.17 17.45
CA ILE A 110 23.93 -5.68 18.75
C ILE A 110 23.99 -7.22 18.75
N PRO A 111 24.50 -7.87 19.81
CA PRO A 111 24.54 -9.32 19.93
C PRO A 111 23.16 -9.96 19.87
N ILE A 112 23.04 -11.07 19.14
CA ILE A 112 21.82 -11.84 19.04
C ILE A 112 21.81 -12.88 20.18
N PRO A 113 20.78 -12.89 21.05
CA PRO A 113 20.68 -13.89 22.12
C PRO A 113 20.77 -15.31 21.56
N LYS A 114 21.58 -16.16 22.19
CA LYS A 114 21.72 -17.58 21.81
C LYS A 114 20.62 -18.47 22.40
N THR A 115 19.93 -17.98 23.42
CA THR A 115 18.86 -18.68 24.15
C THR A 115 17.59 -17.83 24.18
N GLY A 116 16.42 -18.48 24.16
CA GLY A 116 15.12 -17.79 24.16
C GLY A 116 14.56 -17.47 22.77
N ILE A 117 13.52 -16.65 22.72
CA ILE A 117 12.88 -16.22 21.48
C ILE A 117 13.75 -15.14 20.81
N ARG A 118 14.38 -15.51 19.69
CA ARG A 118 15.33 -14.64 18.95
C ARG A 118 14.65 -13.75 17.91
N LEU A 119 13.50 -14.20 17.44
CA LEU A 119 12.78 -13.63 16.33
C LEU A 119 11.32 -13.45 16.71
N ARG A 120 10.77 -12.30 16.33
CA ARG A 120 9.36 -11.98 16.40
C ARG A 120 8.86 -11.73 14.97
N PRO A 121 7.67 -12.22 14.56
CA PRO A 121 7.16 -11.91 13.22
C PRO A 121 6.94 -10.40 13.07
N ARG A 122 7.13 -9.90 11.85
CA ARG A 122 6.79 -8.52 11.50
C ARG A 122 5.28 -8.35 11.43
N LEU A 123 4.76 -7.15 11.70
CA LEU A 123 3.32 -6.88 11.82
C LEU A 123 2.54 -7.39 10.60
N TYR A 124 3.04 -7.15 9.39
CA TYR A 124 2.43 -7.66 8.16
C TYR A 124 2.26 -9.19 8.18
N TYR A 125 3.27 -9.93 8.66
CA TYR A 125 3.21 -11.38 8.75
C TYR A 125 2.43 -11.87 9.97
N GLU A 126 2.41 -11.12 11.09
CA GLU A 126 1.49 -11.38 12.22
C GLU A 126 0.02 -11.32 11.75
N CYS A 127 -0.32 -10.34 10.91
CA CYS A 127 -1.64 -10.23 10.29
C CYS A 127 -1.96 -11.39 9.32
N ILE A 128 -0.96 -11.91 8.61
CA ILE A 128 -1.13 -13.12 7.77
C ILE A 128 -1.34 -14.37 8.62
N GLU A 129 -0.51 -14.56 9.65
CA GLU A 129 -0.54 -15.74 10.52
C GLU A 129 -1.85 -15.81 11.34
N SER A 130 -2.38 -14.66 11.72
CA SER A 130 -3.69 -14.53 12.39
C SER A 130 -4.89 -14.62 11.45
N GLY A 131 -4.66 -14.60 10.13
CA GLY A 131 -5.71 -14.68 9.11
C GLY A 131 -6.45 -13.37 8.85
N LEU A 132 -5.97 -12.24 9.39
CA LEU A 132 -6.47 -10.89 9.08
C LEU A 132 -6.15 -10.49 7.63
N ILE A 133 -5.00 -10.93 7.11
CA ILE A 133 -4.63 -10.79 5.70
C ILE A 133 -4.69 -12.15 5.04
N SER A 134 -5.51 -12.27 3.99
CA SER A 134 -5.62 -13.52 3.23
C SER A 134 -4.32 -13.81 2.50
N LYS A 135 -3.77 -15.04 2.66
CA LYS A 135 -2.58 -15.50 1.90
C LYS A 135 -2.75 -15.43 0.38
N ARG A 136 -3.99 -15.44 -0.13
CA ARG A 136 -4.28 -15.29 -1.57
C ARG A 136 -4.27 -13.83 -2.05
N CYS A 137 -4.21 -12.84 -1.16
CA CYS A 137 -3.97 -11.45 -1.57
C CYS A 137 -2.57 -11.26 -2.16
N ASP A 138 -1.64 -12.20 -1.98
CA ASP A 138 -0.35 -12.19 -2.70
C ASP A 138 -0.50 -12.61 -4.18
N GLU A 139 -1.53 -13.40 -4.54
CA GLU A 139 -1.69 -13.97 -5.90
C GLU A 139 -2.85 -13.32 -6.69
N ARG A 140 -3.90 -12.82 -6.02
CA ARG A 140 -5.14 -12.33 -6.68
C ARG A 140 -5.01 -11.01 -7.44
N PHE A 141 -3.91 -10.29 -7.30
CA PHE A 141 -3.68 -9.03 -8.03
C PHE A 141 -2.88 -9.21 -9.33
N GLN A 142 -2.58 -10.45 -9.74
CA GLN A 142 -1.88 -10.73 -10.99
C GLN A 142 -2.79 -10.77 -12.22
N ASP A 143 -4.12 -10.80 -12.06
CA ASP A 143 -5.06 -10.85 -13.19
C ASP A 143 -5.87 -9.54 -13.30
N LYS A 144 -5.27 -8.54 -13.97
CA LYS A 144 -5.87 -7.74 -15.06
C LYS A 144 -4.99 -6.56 -15.45
N GLU A 145 -4.46 -6.66 -16.65
CA GLU A 145 -4.06 -5.59 -17.60
C GLU A 145 -4.17 -4.14 -17.08
N ASP A 146 -3.05 -3.58 -16.62
CA ASP A 146 -2.63 -2.20 -16.87
C ASP A 146 -1.12 -2.11 -16.59
N ALA A 147 -0.32 -2.11 -17.65
CA ALA A 147 1.15 -2.17 -17.60
C ALA A 147 1.84 -0.93 -16.98
N ASP A 148 1.06 0.01 -16.41
CA ASP A 148 1.53 1.26 -15.81
C ASP A 148 1.32 1.32 -14.28
N ASN A 149 0.75 0.28 -13.66
CA ASN A 149 0.28 0.35 -12.26
C ASN A 149 0.63 -0.89 -11.41
N GLU A 150 1.80 -1.48 -11.65
CA GLU A 150 2.33 -2.54 -10.79
C GLU A 150 2.74 -1.91 -9.45
N LEU A 151 1.78 -1.80 -8.52
CA LEU A 151 2.04 -1.38 -7.15
C LEU A 151 3.19 -2.25 -6.63
N THR A 152 4.27 -1.62 -6.14
CA THR A 152 5.36 -2.38 -5.53
C THR A 152 4.79 -3.22 -4.39
N THR A 153 5.39 -4.38 -4.13
CA THR A 153 4.99 -5.25 -3.02
C THR A 153 4.93 -4.48 -1.69
N ASP A 154 5.77 -3.46 -1.50
CA ASP A 154 5.76 -2.58 -0.33
C ASP A 154 4.45 -1.80 -0.18
N VAL A 155 3.94 -1.21 -1.27
CA VAL A 155 2.68 -0.45 -1.27
C VAL A 155 1.50 -1.38 -1.01
N GLN A 156 1.50 -2.56 -1.64
CA GLN A 156 0.46 -3.57 -1.42
C GLN A 156 0.39 -4.04 0.04
N ARG A 157 1.55 -4.16 0.71
CA ARG A 157 1.63 -4.49 2.14
C ARG A 157 1.04 -3.40 3.01
N LEU A 158 1.36 -2.12 2.73
CA LEU A 158 0.77 -1.00 3.45
C LEU A 158 -0.74 -0.94 3.25
N TYR A 159 -1.23 -1.14 2.02
CA TYR A 159 -2.66 -1.18 1.72
C TYR A 159 -3.36 -2.30 2.47
N SER A 160 -2.73 -3.47 2.59
CA SER A 160 -3.27 -4.58 3.35
C SER A 160 -3.39 -4.24 4.84
N LEU A 161 -2.43 -3.50 5.40
CA LEU A 161 -2.51 -3.02 6.80
C LEU A 161 -3.63 -1.98 6.97
N PHE A 162 -3.82 -1.08 6.01
CA PHE A 162 -4.96 -0.15 6.01
C PHE A 162 -6.31 -0.86 5.83
N ASP A 163 -6.38 -1.90 4.99
CA ASP A 163 -7.57 -2.72 4.83
C ASP A 163 -7.91 -3.42 6.16
N VAL A 164 -6.90 -4.00 6.84
CA VAL A 164 -7.09 -4.55 8.20
C VAL A 164 -7.57 -3.48 9.18
N ALA A 165 -7.00 -2.27 9.16
CA ALA A 165 -7.44 -1.19 10.04
C ALA A 165 -8.89 -0.79 9.76
N LEU A 166 -9.27 -0.60 8.50
CA LEU A 166 -10.63 -0.25 8.09
C LEU A 166 -11.65 -1.33 8.49
N GLU A 167 -11.33 -2.59 8.23
CA GLU A 167 -12.21 -3.73 8.53
C GLU A 167 -12.43 -3.96 10.03
N ASN A 168 -11.51 -3.47 10.86
CA ASN A 168 -11.53 -3.66 12.31
C ASN A 168 -11.80 -2.36 13.08
N ASN A 169 -12.38 -1.35 12.42
CA ASN A 169 -12.76 -0.07 13.02
C ASN A 169 -11.59 0.72 13.64
N LEU A 170 -10.39 0.56 13.11
CA LEU A 170 -9.18 1.30 13.49
C LEU A 170 -8.90 2.46 12.50
N VAL A 171 -9.94 3.06 11.92
CA VAL A 171 -9.80 4.13 10.91
C VAL A 171 -9.01 5.33 11.44
N SER A 172 -9.08 5.60 12.75
CA SER A 172 -8.29 6.65 13.40
C SER A 172 -6.79 6.48 13.18
N LEU A 173 -6.29 5.25 13.06
CA LEU A 173 -4.90 4.98 12.72
C LEU A 173 -4.53 5.53 11.34
N ILE A 174 -5.41 5.35 10.36
CA ILE A 174 -5.20 5.84 8.98
C ILE A 174 -5.29 7.36 8.96
N CYS A 175 -6.24 7.95 9.69
CA CYS A 175 -6.35 9.40 9.84
C CYS A 175 -5.08 10.00 10.46
N HIS A 176 -4.58 9.41 11.56
CA HIS A 176 -3.33 9.88 12.18
C HIS A 176 -2.12 9.63 11.29
N TYR A 177 -2.09 8.55 10.51
CA TYR A 177 -1.04 8.34 9.53
C TYR A 177 -1.00 9.50 8.51
N VAL A 178 -2.15 9.98 8.05
CA VAL A 178 -2.18 11.17 7.19
C VAL A 178 -1.60 12.39 7.91
N THR A 179 -2.09 12.71 9.11
CA THR A 179 -1.68 13.96 9.80
C THR A 179 -0.25 13.94 10.30
N ASP A 180 0.21 12.81 10.83
CA ASP A 180 1.44 12.70 11.61
C ASP A 180 2.61 12.15 10.77
N VAL A 181 2.31 11.56 9.60
CA VAL A 181 3.32 10.99 8.71
C VAL A 181 3.29 11.68 7.35
N CYS A 182 2.15 11.69 6.66
CA CYS A 182 2.10 12.25 5.29
C CYS A 182 2.22 13.77 5.24
N MET A 183 1.79 14.45 6.30
CA MET A 183 1.76 15.91 6.36
C MET A 183 2.88 16.48 7.24
N ASP A 184 3.72 15.62 7.83
CA ASP A 184 4.88 16.03 8.60
C ASP A 184 6.08 16.26 7.68
N GLU A 185 6.46 17.51 7.48
CA GLU A 185 7.64 17.89 6.68
C GLU A 185 8.95 17.33 7.25
N SER A 186 8.97 16.96 8.54
CA SER A 186 10.15 16.35 9.18
C SER A 186 10.24 14.84 8.97
N ALA A 187 9.14 14.20 8.54
CA ALA A 187 9.09 12.78 8.22
C ALA A 187 9.72 12.52 6.83
N VAL A 188 11.05 12.50 6.78
CA VAL A 188 11.83 12.23 5.57
C VAL A 188 12.68 10.97 5.70
N SER A 189 12.86 10.27 4.59
CA SER A 189 13.74 9.09 4.52
C SER A 189 14.69 9.17 3.34
N SER A 190 15.92 8.68 3.54
CA SER A 190 16.90 8.50 2.48
C SER A 190 16.66 7.23 1.66
N ASP A 191 15.79 6.33 2.13
CA ASP A 191 15.36 5.16 1.40
C ASP A 191 14.20 5.54 0.46
N PRO A 192 14.33 5.36 -0.86
CA PRO A 192 13.33 5.83 -1.82
C PRO A 192 11.98 5.10 -1.66
N VAL A 193 11.97 3.86 -1.18
CA VAL A 193 10.72 3.12 -0.94
C VAL A 193 10.01 3.72 0.26
N ILE A 194 10.72 3.95 1.37
CA ILE A 194 10.11 4.57 2.55
C ILE A 194 9.67 6.00 2.22
N ALA A 195 10.51 6.79 1.54
CA ALA A 195 10.16 8.14 1.13
C ALA A 195 8.85 8.18 0.32
N PHE A 196 8.65 7.21 -0.56
CA PHE A 196 7.39 7.08 -1.29
C PHE A 196 6.22 6.66 -0.39
N LEU A 197 6.41 5.71 0.52
CA LEU A 197 5.34 5.27 1.44
C LEU A 197 4.87 6.38 2.39
N LEU A 198 5.75 7.32 2.75
CA LEU A 198 5.42 8.48 3.55
C LEU A 198 4.54 9.49 2.80
N ASP A 199 4.49 9.45 1.47
CA ASP A 199 3.74 10.41 0.66
C ASP A 199 2.22 10.19 0.72
N GLU A 200 1.46 11.27 0.83
CA GLU A 200 0.00 11.29 0.83
C GLU A 200 -0.64 10.62 -0.39
N VAL A 201 0.06 10.59 -1.54
CA VAL A 201 -0.40 9.93 -2.77
C VAL A 201 -0.72 8.47 -2.50
N VAL A 202 0.05 7.80 -1.64
CA VAL A 202 -0.17 6.40 -1.30
C VAL A 202 -1.53 6.21 -0.62
N VAL A 203 -1.91 7.09 0.30
CA VAL A 203 -3.21 7.04 0.98
C VAL A 203 -4.36 7.42 0.03
N LYS A 204 -4.16 8.42 -0.84
CA LYS A 204 -5.14 8.81 -1.87
C LYS A 204 -5.46 7.66 -2.81
N ASP A 205 -4.44 6.97 -3.28
CA ASP A 205 -4.60 5.82 -4.17
C ASP A 205 -5.22 4.61 -3.44
N TRP A 206 -4.91 4.42 -2.16
CA TRP A 206 -5.60 3.44 -1.32
C TRP A 206 -7.10 3.76 -1.23
N CYS A 207 -7.48 5.00 -0.88
CA CYS A 207 -8.88 5.45 -0.81
C CYS A 207 -9.60 5.19 -2.14
N LYS A 208 -8.97 5.54 -3.26
CA LYS A 208 -9.52 5.33 -4.61
C LYS A 208 -9.73 3.84 -4.91
N ARG A 209 -8.75 2.99 -4.62
CA ARG A 209 -8.84 1.53 -4.79
C ARG A 209 -9.96 0.95 -3.92
N THR A 210 -9.99 1.28 -2.63
CA THR A 210 -10.96 0.74 -1.68
C THR A 210 -12.38 1.19 -2.02
N PHE A 211 -12.57 2.47 -2.39
CA PHE A 211 -13.86 2.97 -2.85
C PHE A 211 -14.35 2.24 -4.11
N LYS A 212 -13.48 2.04 -5.11
CA LYS A 212 -13.82 1.26 -6.32
C LYS A 212 -14.25 -0.18 -5.97
N ASN A 213 -13.55 -0.83 -5.05
CA ASN A 213 -13.90 -2.19 -4.60
C ASN A 213 -15.27 -2.23 -3.93
N ILE A 214 -15.58 -1.27 -3.05
CA ILE A 214 -16.89 -1.16 -2.41
C ILE A 214 -17.99 -0.96 -3.45
N ILE A 215 -17.79 -0.07 -4.42
CA ILE A 215 -18.76 0.15 -5.50
C ILE A 215 -19.00 -1.14 -6.30
N ALA A 216 -17.94 -1.89 -6.64
CA ALA A 216 -18.07 -3.15 -7.35
C ALA A 216 -18.84 -4.20 -6.54
N GLU A 217 -18.59 -4.29 -5.22
CA GLU A 217 -19.36 -5.17 -4.33
C GLU A 217 -20.83 -4.77 -4.23
N LEU A 218 -21.11 -3.46 -4.06
CA LEU A 218 -22.47 -2.93 -4.03
C LEU A 218 -23.21 -3.24 -5.33
N GLN A 219 -22.59 -3.00 -6.48
CA GLN A 219 -23.16 -3.33 -7.79
C GLN A 219 -23.49 -4.82 -7.91
N GLY A 220 -22.59 -5.68 -7.41
CA GLY A 220 -22.85 -7.12 -7.32
C GLY A 220 -24.09 -7.43 -6.50
N ILE A 221 -24.24 -6.84 -5.31
CA ILE A 221 -25.41 -7.05 -4.44
C ILE A 221 -26.69 -6.52 -5.08
N TYR A 222 -26.67 -5.33 -5.68
CA TYR A 222 -27.85 -4.72 -6.32
C TYR A 222 -28.30 -5.44 -7.59
N SER A 223 -27.46 -6.31 -8.16
CA SER A 223 -27.83 -7.18 -9.28
C SER A 223 -28.61 -8.43 -8.87
N LEU A 224 -28.73 -8.71 -7.56
CA LEU A 224 -29.42 -9.89 -7.01
C LEU A 224 -30.93 -9.64 -6.81
N GLU A 225 -31.68 -10.73 -6.63
CA GLU A 225 -33.10 -10.65 -6.25
C GLU A 225 -33.28 -10.15 -4.82
N THR A 226 -34.43 -9.52 -4.53
CA THR A 226 -34.72 -8.85 -3.25
C THR A 226 -34.53 -9.75 -2.02
N GLU A 227 -34.91 -11.02 -2.10
CA GLU A 227 -34.72 -11.97 -0.99
C GLU A 227 -33.25 -12.31 -0.76
N GLU A 228 -32.46 -12.42 -1.84
CA GLU A 228 -31.02 -12.65 -1.74
C GLU A 228 -30.29 -11.41 -1.19
N MET A 229 -30.71 -10.21 -1.60
CA MET A 229 -30.22 -8.96 -1.01
C MET A 229 -30.45 -8.90 0.50
N LYS A 230 -31.61 -9.34 1.00
CA LYS A 230 -31.89 -9.38 2.45
C LYS A 230 -30.90 -10.28 3.19
N THR A 231 -30.50 -11.42 2.59
CA THR A 231 -29.48 -12.29 3.18
C THR A 231 -28.08 -11.65 3.24
N ARG A 232 -27.82 -10.63 2.42
CA ARG A 232 -26.57 -9.84 2.38
C ARG A 232 -26.63 -8.54 3.19
N SER A 233 -27.68 -8.34 4.00
CA SER A 233 -27.85 -7.13 4.82
C SER A 233 -26.66 -6.83 5.74
N SER A 234 -26.05 -7.84 6.36
CA SER A 234 -24.86 -7.67 7.19
C SER A 234 -23.65 -7.16 6.41
N LEU A 235 -23.48 -7.60 5.16
CA LEU A 235 -22.44 -7.11 4.26
C LEU A 235 -22.71 -5.65 3.86
N LEU A 236 -23.95 -5.30 3.54
CA LEU A 236 -24.32 -3.91 3.25
C LEU A 236 -24.02 -2.97 4.43
N LEU A 237 -24.30 -3.40 5.66
CA LEU A 237 -23.94 -2.66 6.86
C LEU A 237 -22.41 -2.50 7.00
N LYS A 238 -21.64 -3.58 6.76
CA LYS A 238 -20.17 -3.53 6.78
C LYS A 238 -19.64 -2.52 5.73
N LEU A 239 -20.15 -2.56 4.50
CA LEU A 239 -19.79 -1.62 3.44
C LEU A 239 -20.15 -0.18 3.80
N SER A 240 -21.28 0.05 4.46
CA SER A 240 -21.66 1.37 4.96
C SER A 240 -20.66 1.91 5.98
N VAL A 241 -20.22 1.07 6.94
CA VAL A 241 -19.20 1.47 7.92
C VAL A 241 -17.87 1.78 7.24
N HIS A 242 -17.46 0.97 6.25
CA HIS A 242 -16.24 1.23 5.48
C HIS A 242 -16.31 2.55 4.71
N LEU A 243 -17.46 2.88 4.10
CA LEU A 243 -17.65 4.16 3.40
C LEU A 243 -17.52 5.36 4.34
N VAL A 244 -18.08 5.27 5.55
CA VAL A 244 -17.88 6.29 6.58
C VAL A 244 -16.40 6.41 6.95
N GLY A 245 -15.71 5.28 7.10
CA GLY A 245 -14.27 5.28 7.38
C GLY A 245 -13.45 5.97 6.29
N ILE A 246 -13.72 5.69 5.02
CA ILE A 246 -13.06 6.33 3.88
C ILE A 246 -13.40 7.83 3.84
N SER A 247 -14.66 8.21 4.10
CA SER A 247 -15.06 9.63 4.17
C SER A 247 -14.23 10.39 5.20
N ASN A 248 -14.04 9.81 6.40
CA ASN A 248 -13.23 10.44 7.45
C ASN A 248 -11.78 10.66 7.00
N VAL A 249 -11.17 9.68 6.32
CA VAL A 249 -9.79 9.81 5.80
C VAL A 249 -9.71 10.90 4.72
N LEU A 250 -10.70 10.96 3.83
CA LEU A 250 -10.77 11.98 2.79
C LEU A 250 -10.97 13.39 3.36
N GLU A 251 -11.80 13.53 4.40
CA GLU A 251 -12.00 14.80 5.12
C GLU A 251 -10.70 15.30 5.77
N VAL A 252 -9.93 14.40 6.39
CA VAL A 252 -8.62 14.72 6.95
C VAL A 252 -7.67 15.19 5.85
N LEU A 253 -7.55 14.44 4.75
CA LEU A 253 -6.75 14.84 3.59
C LEU A 253 -7.16 16.23 3.08
N GLU A 254 -8.46 16.50 2.91
CA GLU A 254 -8.96 17.79 2.44
C GLU A 254 -8.65 18.94 3.42
N SER A 255 -8.81 18.70 4.72
CA SER A 255 -8.57 19.69 5.76
C SER A 255 -7.11 20.18 5.75
N THR A 256 -6.17 19.27 5.50
CA THR A 256 -4.76 19.64 5.46
C THR A 256 -4.42 20.55 4.28
N PHE A 257 -5.08 20.36 3.12
CA PHE A 257 -4.92 21.30 2.00
C PHE A 257 -5.43 22.70 2.32
N LYS A 258 -6.58 22.79 3.00
CA LYS A 258 -7.19 24.08 3.35
C LYS A 258 -6.32 24.90 4.30
N ASP A 259 -5.73 24.24 5.29
CA ASP A 259 -4.86 24.91 6.26
C ASP A 259 -3.54 25.36 5.61
N SER A 260 -2.94 24.52 4.77
CA SER A 260 -1.73 24.87 4.01
C SER A 260 -1.96 26.04 3.05
N LEU A 261 -3.04 26.02 2.26
CA LEU A 261 -3.40 27.11 1.36
C LEU A 261 -3.71 28.41 2.11
N SER A 262 -4.35 28.32 3.28
CA SER A 262 -4.62 29.47 4.14
C SER A 262 -3.33 30.10 4.67
N ALA A 263 -2.37 29.28 5.11
CA ALA A 263 -1.07 29.75 5.57
C ALA A 263 -0.29 30.44 4.44
N GLN A 264 -0.21 29.82 3.26
CA GLN A 264 0.44 30.40 2.08
C GLN A 264 -0.21 31.74 1.66
N LEU A 265 -1.54 31.83 1.73
CA LEU A 265 -2.27 33.05 1.41
C LEU A 265 -1.99 34.16 2.42
N HIS A 266 -1.92 33.83 3.71
CA HIS A 266 -1.51 34.77 4.76
C HIS A 266 -0.08 35.27 4.54
N ASP A 267 0.86 34.39 4.20
CA ASP A 267 2.26 34.75 3.93
C ASP A 267 2.38 35.66 2.70
N LEU A 268 1.60 35.40 1.64
CA LEU A 268 1.51 36.27 0.48
C LEU A 268 0.93 37.65 0.84
N GLN A 269 -0.08 37.71 1.70
CA GLN A 269 -0.64 38.97 2.19
C GLN A 269 0.39 39.76 3.02
N LEU A 270 1.13 39.08 3.91
CA LEU A 270 2.20 39.68 4.69
C LEU A 270 3.33 40.21 3.80
N LEU A 271 3.73 39.44 2.78
CA LEU A 271 4.71 39.87 1.80
C LEU A 271 4.21 41.10 1.02
N GLN A 272 2.95 41.10 0.59
CA GLN A 272 2.32 42.24 -0.07
C GLN A 272 2.35 43.49 0.82
N GLU A 273 2.00 43.37 2.10
CA GLU A 273 2.09 44.48 3.05
C GLU A 273 3.52 44.99 3.22
N ASN A 274 4.49 44.08 3.32
CA ASN A 274 5.90 44.43 3.45
C ASN A 274 6.42 45.16 2.20
N ILE A 275 6.01 44.74 1.00
CA ILE A 275 6.30 45.44 -0.26
C ILE A 275 5.68 46.85 -0.26
N LEU A 276 4.44 46.99 0.20
CA LEU A 276 3.76 48.29 0.29
C LEU A 276 4.45 49.23 1.30
N LYS A 277 4.87 48.71 2.46
CA LYS A 277 5.66 49.44 3.46
C LYS A 277 7.03 49.85 2.93
N ALA A 278 7.75 48.93 2.26
CA ALA A 278 9.05 49.19 1.64
C ALA A 278 8.95 50.28 0.55
N LYS A 279 7.88 50.24 -0.25
CA LYS A 279 7.57 51.28 -1.24
C LYS A 279 7.30 52.63 -0.57
N GLN A 280 6.54 52.69 0.52
CA GLN A 280 6.33 53.93 1.28
C GLN A 280 7.64 54.49 1.86
N THR A 281 8.51 53.64 2.42
CA THR A 281 9.82 54.08 2.93
C THR A 281 10.76 54.56 1.82
N SER A 282 10.66 54.00 0.60
CA SER A 282 11.42 54.51 -0.57
C SER A 282 10.88 55.84 -1.12
N LEU A 283 9.62 56.17 -0.84
CA LEU A 283 8.96 57.42 -1.28
C LEU A 283 9.11 58.56 -0.25
N SER A 284 9.58 58.28 0.96
CA SER A 284 9.71 59.25 2.05
C SER A 284 11.18 59.54 2.45
N GLY A 285 12.15 58.97 1.74
CA GLY A 285 13.58 59.27 1.92
C GLY A 285 14.21 59.80 0.63
N GLU A 286 14.64 61.06 0.65
CA GLU A 286 15.51 61.66 -0.36
C GLU A 286 16.85 60.91 -0.44
N CYS A 287 17.11 60.18 -1.53
CA CYS A 287 18.38 60.21 -2.29
C CYS A 287 18.32 59.21 -3.45
N GLY A 288 18.61 59.69 -4.67
CA GLY A 288 18.43 58.93 -5.91
C GLY A 288 19.47 57.87 -6.19
N ILE A 289 19.15 57.01 -7.18
CA ILE A 289 19.98 56.45 -8.28
C ILE A 289 19.06 55.47 -9.07
N PRO A 290 19.24 55.30 -10.39
CA PRO A 290 18.14 55.07 -11.33
C PRO A 290 17.74 53.61 -11.56
N LEU A 291 16.51 53.47 -12.07
CA LEU A 291 15.78 52.29 -12.58
C LEU A 291 16.59 51.40 -13.57
N GLN A 292 17.60 50.67 -13.10
CA GLN A 292 18.31 49.69 -13.93
C GLN A 292 18.63 48.35 -13.25
N GLN A 293 17.93 48.01 -12.17
CA GLN A 293 18.04 46.69 -11.52
C GLN A 293 16.74 45.86 -11.50
N PHE A 294 15.69 46.29 -12.20
CA PHE A 294 14.40 45.57 -12.23
C PHE A 294 14.31 44.44 -13.28
N ILE A 295 15.40 44.12 -13.99
CA ILE A 295 15.44 43.04 -14.99
C ILE A 295 16.51 42.00 -14.59
N ILE A 296 16.42 41.44 -13.39
CA ILE A 296 17.15 40.19 -13.05
C ILE A 296 16.29 39.22 -12.23
N VAL A 297 15.21 39.67 -11.55
CA VAL A 297 14.42 38.78 -10.68
C VAL A 297 13.24 38.09 -11.39
N VAL A 298 12.89 38.48 -12.63
CA VAL A 298 11.80 37.83 -13.40
C VAL A 298 12.30 36.67 -14.28
N TYR A 299 13.61 36.52 -14.45
CA TYR A 299 14.20 35.43 -15.25
C TYR A 299 15.38 34.83 -14.50
N CYS A 300 15.11 34.09 -13.43
CA CYS A 300 15.92 32.99 -12.90
C CYS A 300 15.36 32.56 -11.54
N CYS A 301 14.34 31.70 -11.53
CA CYS A 301 14.50 30.43 -10.82
C CYS A 301 13.51 29.39 -11.37
N PRO A 302 13.94 28.11 -11.45
CA PRO A 302 13.23 27.00 -12.09
C PRO A 302 12.03 26.50 -11.29
#